data_AF-A0A7S3PTV3-F1
#
_entry.id   AF-A0A7S3PTV3-F1
#
_cell.length_a   1.000
_cell.length_b   1.000
_cell.length_c   1.000
_cell.angle_alpha   90.00
_cell.angle_beta   90.00
_cell.angle_gamma   90.00
#
_symmetry.space_group_name_H-M   'P 1'
#
loop_
_entity.id
_entity.type
_entity.pdbx_description
1 polymer ?
#
loop_
_entity_poly.entity_id
_entity_poly.type
_entity_poly.pdbx_seq_one_letter_code
_entity_poly.pdbx_strand_id
1 'polypeptide(L)'
;PVGILERSIKLTNQPPSGLKANLKRSFSQFSPADVNVMGSKSRSILFGLCYFHSIMIERKTYGSFGFNMQYPFSKGDLSACSIVLKNYMEDRGSKPPWEDLRYLFGEIMYGGHIVNDFDRKVCKTYL
;
A
#
# COMPACT_ATOMS: atom_id res chain seq x y z
N PRO A 1 -22.56 15.67 -22.80
CA PRO A 1 -23.85 16.43 -22.85
C PRO A 1 -24.70 16.15 -21.60
N VAL A 2 -25.34 17.18 -21.04
CA VAL A 2 -26.13 17.08 -19.78
C VAL A 2 -27.20 15.99 -19.86
N GLY A 3 -27.91 15.88 -20.98
CA GLY A 3 -28.97 14.89 -21.16
C GLY A 3 -28.52 13.42 -21.08
N ILE A 4 -27.23 13.13 -21.31
CA ILE A 4 -26.68 11.77 -21.12
C ILE A 4 -26.43 11.51 -19.62
N LEU A 5 -25.92 12.50 -18.88
CA LEU A 5 -25.68 12.39 -17.44
C LEU A 5 -26.99 12.23 -16.66
N GLU A 6 -28.06 12.91 -17.07
CA GLU A 6 -29.39 12.80 -16.46
C GLU A 6 -30.05 11.43 -16.69
N ARG A 7 -29.74 10.77 -17.81
CA ARG A 7 -30.29 9.45 -18.19
C ARG A 7 -29.37 8.28 -17.81
N SER A 8 -28.32 8.52 -17.04
CA SER A 8 -27.31 7.52 -16.66
C SER A 8 -27.42 7.10 -15.20
N ILE A 9 -26.99 5.87 -14.89
CA ILE A 9 -26.75 5.44 -13.51
C ILE A 9 -25.42 6.05 -13.04
N LYS A 10 -25.49 6.87 -11.99
CA LYS A 10 -24.32 7.56 -11.43
C LYS A 10 -23.66 6.67 -10.39
N LEU A 11 -22.51 6.09 -10.72
CA LEU A 11 -21.67 5.36 -9.78
C LEU A 11 -20.49 6.23 -9.37
N THR A 12 -20.33 6.44 -8.07
CA THR A 12 -19.17 7.16 -7.52
C THR A 12 -18.23 6.17 -6.86
N ASN A 13 -16.95 6.22 -7.21
CA ASN A 13 -15.91 5.38 -6.62
C ASN A 13 -14.95 6.25 -5.81
N GLN A 14 -15.43 6.75 -4.68
CA GLN A 14 -14.61 7.54 -3.78
C GLN A 14 -13.69 6.61 -2.96
N PRO A 15 -12.46 7.06 -2.64
CA PRO A 15 -11.61 6.33 -1.70
C PRO A 15 -12.29 6.28 -0.33
N PRO A 16 -12.20 5.16 0.40
CA PRO A 16 -12.77 5.10 1.74
C PRO A 16 -12.03 6.07 2.67
N SER A 17 -12.77 6.65 3.61
CA SER A 17 -12.21 7.48 4.67
C SER A 17 -11.94 6.64 5.91
N GLY A 18 -10.81 6.91 6.56
CA GLY A 18 -10.41 6.23 7.78
C GLY A 18 -9.50 5.03 7.53
N LEU A 19 -8.50 4.91 8.40
CA LEU A 19 -7.48 3.87 8.35
C LEU A 19 -8.06 2.43 8.30
N LYS A 20 -9.10 2.15 9.10
CA LYS A 20 -9.72 0.81 9.14
C LYS A 20 -10.38 0.44 7.81
N ALA A 21 -11.03 1.40 7.16
CA ALA A 21 -11.69 1.16 5.88
C ALA A 21 -10.65 1.04 4.75
N ASN A 22 -9.59 1.85 4.79
CA ASN A 22 -8.44 1.71 3.91
C ASN A 22 -7.78 0.32 4.07
N LEU A 23 -7.51 -0.12 5.29
CA LEU A 23 -6.93 -1.44 5.55
C LEU A 23 -7.79 -2.58 5.02
N LYS A 24 -9.10 -2.54 5.26
CA LYS A 24 -10.02 -3.53 4.69
C LYS A 24 -9.92 -3.55 3.17
N ARG A 25 -9.97 -2.39 2.52
CA ARG A 25 -9.88 -2.29 1.05
C ARG A 25 -8.54 -2.81 0.52
N SER A 26 -7.44 -2.48 1.18
CA SER A 26 -6.10 -2.93 0.80
C SER A 26 -5.94 -4.44 0.96
N PHE A 27 -6.43 -5.02 2.06
CA PHE A 27 -6.36 -6.45 2.27
C PHE A 27 -7.31 -7.24 1.36
N SER A 28 -8.51 -6.71 1.09
CA SER A 28 -9.48 -7.30 0.15
C SER A 28 -9.04 -7.31 -1.31
N GLN A 29 -7.91 -6.66 -1.65
CA GLN A 29 -7.30 -6.77 -2.98
C GLN A 29 -6.72 -8.18 -3.21
N PHE A 30 -6.42 -8.92 -2.16
CA PHE A 30 -5.81 -10.24 -2.23
C PHE A 30 -6.87 -11.34 -2.07
N SER A 31 -6.80 -12.37 -2.92
CA SER A 31 -7.69 -13.51 -2.83
C SER A 31 -7.41 -14.30 -1.54
N PRO A 32 -8.44 -14.70 -0.77
CA PRO A 32 -8.27 -15.56 0.38
C PRO A 32 -7.55 -16.88 0.05
N ALA A 33 -7.76 -17.42 -1.15
CA ALA A 33 -7.09 -18.65 -1.60
C ALA A 33 -5.57 -18.44 -1.67
N ASP A 34 -5.11 -17.34 -2.27
CA ASP A 34 -3.69 -17.03 -2.42
C ASP A 34 -3.05 -16.77 -1.06
N VAL A 35 -3.72 -15.98 -0.21
CA VAL A 35 -3.23 -15.64 1.13
C VAL A 35 -3.12 -16.89 2.00
N ASN A 36 -4.09 -17.81 1.95
CA ASN A 36 -4.09 -18.99 2.82
C ASN A 36 -2.98 -20.00 2.50
N VAL A 37 -2.48 -20.01 1.26
CA VAL A 37 -1.34 -20.85 0.85
C VAL A 37 0.00 -20.28 1.34
N MET A 38 0.06 -18.98 1.67
CA MET A 38 1.27 -18.35 2.16
C MET A 38 1.68 -18.84 3.56
N GLY A 39 2.99 -18.98 3.77
CA GLY A 39 3.57 -19.24 5.09
C GLY A 39 3.13 -18.19 6.12
N SER A 40 3.03 -18.59 7.40
CA SER A 40 2.55 -17.71 8.48
C SER A 40 3.31 -16.37 8.53
N LYS A 41 4.64 -16.39 8.37
CA LYS A 41 5.46 -15.17 8.35
C LYS A 41 5.12 -14.26 7.17
N SER A 42 5.01 -14.81 5.96
CA SER A 42 4.65 -14.04 4.76
C SER A 42 3.26 -13.43 4.87
N ARG A 43 2.28 -14.14 5.47
CA ARG A 43 0.95 -13.58 5.74
C ARG A 43 1.00 -12.40 6.71
N SER A 44 1.77 -12.52 7.79
CA SER A 44 1.95 -11.41 8.74
C SER A 44 2.61 -10.19 8.10
N ILE A 45 3.62 -10.40 7.25
CA ILE A 45 4.29 -9.32 6.52
C ILE A 45 3.34 -8.68 5.49
N LEU A 46 2.56 -9.48 4.76
CA LEU A 46 1.55 -8.98 3.82
C LEU A 46 0.53 -8.08 4.53
N PHE A 47 0.06 -8.48 5.72
CA PHE A 47 -0.82 -7.65 6.53
C PHE A 47 -0.15 -6.34 6.96
N GLY A 48 1.11 -6.40 7.42
CA GLY A 48 1.90 -5.21 7.73
C GLY A 48 2.07 -4.26 6.54
N LEU A 49 2.28 -4.81 5.34
CA LEU A 49 2.36 -4.06 4.09
C LEU A 49 1.01 -3.40 3.74
N CYS A 50 -0.12 -4.11 3.91
CA CYS A 50 -1.45 -3.53 3.73
C CYS A 50 -1.72 -2.38 4.72
N TYR A 51 -1.28 -2.54 5.96
CA TYR A 51 -1.38 -1.52 7.00
C TYR A 51 -0.55 -0.29 6.66
N PHE A 52 0.72 -0.48 6.27
CA PHE A 52 1.58 0.59 5.79
C PHE A 52 0.97 1.35 4.60
N HIS A 53 0.53 0.63 3.57
CA HIS A 53 -0.13 1.23 2.40
C HIS A 53 -1.36 2.06 2.80
N SER A 54 -2.15 1.56 3.75
CA SER A 54 -3.33 2.26 4.27
C SER A 54 -2.97 3.55 5.00
N ILE A 55 -1.87 3.56 5.78
CA ILE A 55 -1.35 4.78 6.39
C ILE A 55 -0.90 5.76 5.30
N MET A 56 -0.17 5.31 4.28
CA MET A 56 0.29 6.20 3.21
C MET A 56 -0.89 6.85 2.46
N ILE A 57 -1.96 6.11 2.20
CA ILE A 57 -3.19 6.66 1.59
C ILE A 57 -3.89 7.63 2.55
N GLU A 58 -4.12 7.23 3.80
CA GLU A 58 -4.86 8.05 4.78
C GLU A 58 -4.10 9.35 5.06
N ARG A 59 -2.78 9.29 5.22
CA ARG A 59 -1.94 10.47 5.48
C ARG A 59 -2.09 11.55 4.41
N LYS A 60 -2.21 11.16 3.13
CA LYS A 60 -2.43 12.12 2.03
C LYS A 60 -3.71 12.95 2.19
N THR A 61 -4.69 12.48 2.95
CA THR A 61 -5.95 13.20 3.18
C THR A 61 -5.80 14.41 4.11
N TYR A 62 -4.70 14.49 4.89
CA TYR A 62 -4.44 15.60 5.82
C TYR A 62 -3.62 16.74 5.19
N GLY A 63 -3.51 16.81 3.86
CA GLY A 63 -2.77 17.85 3.17
C GLY A 63 -1.31 17.94 3.64
N SER A 64 -0.83 19.16 3.87
CA SER A 64 0.56 19.45 4.27
C SER A 64 0.97 18.85 5.62
N PHE A 65 0.02 18.57 6.52
CA PHE A 65 0.32 17.87 7.78
C PHE A 65 0.58 16.37 7.58
N GLY A 66 0.05 15.80 6.50
CA GLY A 66 0.28 14.41 6.12
C GLY A 66 1.59 14.22 5.37
N PHE A 67 1.72 14.96 4.26
CA PHE A 67 2.90 15.01 3.40
C PHE A 67 3.04 16.42 2.83
N ASN A 68 4.26 16.87 2.60
CA ASN A 68 4.50 18.17 1.97
C ASN A 68 4.00 18.21 0.52
N MET A 69 3.92 17.06 -0.16
CA MET A 69 3.43 16.94 -1.53
C MET A 69 2.42 15.78 -1.70
N GLN A 70 1.62 15.84 -2.77
CA GLN A 70 0.68 14.77 -3.10
C GLN A 70 1.36 13.70 -3.96
N TYR A 71 1.72 12.57 -3.34
CA TYR A 71 2.33 11.43 -4.04
C TYR A 71 1.28 10.47 -4.61
N PRO A 72 1.45 9.93 -5.82
CA PRO A 72 0.44 9.12 -6.49
C PRO A 72 0.42 7.64 -6.05
N PHE A 73 0.52 7.36 -4.74
CA PHE A 73 0.42 5.99 -4.22
C PHE A 73 -0.87 5.31 -4.66
N SER A 74 -0.72 4.09 -5.16
CA SER A 74 -1.74 3.33 -5.88
C SER A 74 -1.80 1.88 -5.41
N LYS A 75 -2.88 1.19 -5.78
CA LYS A 75 -3.01 -0.26 -5.58
C LYS A 75 -1.92 -1.06 -6.30
N GLY A 76 -1.34 -0.50 -7.37
CA GLY A 76 -0.24 -1.10 -8.11
C GLY A 76 1.02 -1.23 -7.25
N ASP A 77 1.31 -0.22 -6.42
CA ASP A 77 2.46 -0.24 -5.51
C ASP A 77 2.34 -1.36 -4.47
N LEU A 78 1.14 -1.52 -3.90
CA LEU A 78 0.81 -2.60 -2.99
C LEU A 78 0.93 -3.98 -3.65
N SER A 79 0.37 -4.14 -4.86
CA SER A 79 0.48 -5.38 -5.64
C SER A 79 1.93 -5.72 -5.96
N ALA A 80 2.72 -4.76 -6.43
CA ALA A 80 4.11 -5.00 -6.77
C ALA A 80 4.95 -5.35 -5.52
N CYS A 81 4.73 -4.68 -4.39
CA CYS A 81 5.36 -5.06 -3.11
C CYS A 81 4.97 -6.48 -2.67
N SER A 82 3.71 -6.91 -2.91
CA SER A 82 3.29 -8.28 -2.60
C SER A 82 3.98 -9.35 -3.46
N ILE A 83 4.27 -9.03 -4.73
CA ILE A 83 5.02 -9.91 -5.64
C ILE A 83 6.48 -10.00 -5.17
N VAL A 84 7.09 -8.86 -4.84
CA VAL A 84 8.44 -8.80 -4.27
C VAL A 84 8.52 -9.63 -2.98
N LEU A 85 7.55 -9.48 -2.08
CA LEU A 85 7.46 -10.28 -0.85
C LEU A 85 7.44 -11.78 -1.16
N LYS A 86 6.59 -12.22 -2.10
CA LYS A 86 6.48 -13.62 -2.48
C LYS A 86 7.83 -14.16 -2.97
N ASN A 87 8.44 -13.46 -3.93
CA ASN A 87 9.71 -13.88 -4.52
C ASN A 87 10.85 -13.92 -3.47
N TYR A 88 10.94 -12.91 -2.60
CA TYR A 88 11.97 -12.87 -1.56
C TYR A 88 11.81 -13.93 -0.47
N MET A 89 10.57 -14.37 -0.22
CA MET A 89 10.26 -15.38 0.79
C MET A 89 10.34 -16.82 0.24
N GLU A 90 10.23 -17.01 -1.09
CA GLU A 90 10.44 -18.30 -1.73
C GLU A 90 11.95 -18.63 -1.87
N ASP A 91 12.79 -17.62 -2.09
CA ASP A 91 14.22 -17.78 -2.37
C ASP A 91 15.11 -17.83 -1.10
N ARG A 92 14.58 -17.43 0.06
CA ARG A 92 15.35 -17.32 1.31
C ARG A 92 14.74 -18.15 2.43
N GLY A 93 15.60 -18.76 3.24
CA GLY A 93 15.25 -19.74 4.28
C GLY A 93 14.39 -19.22 5.44
N SER A 94 14.59 -19.77 6.64
CA SER A 94 13.60 -19.63 7.73
C SER A 94 13.43 -18.22 8.32
N LYS A 95 14.35 -17.27 8.07
CA LYS A 95 14.34 -15.93 8.68
C LYS A 95 14.00 -14.85 7.62
N PRO A 96 12.96 -14.00 7.86
CA PRO A 96 12.65 -12.90 6.96
C PRO A 96 13.81 -11.90 6.86
N PRO A 97 14.22 -11.49 5.65
CA PRO A 97 15.27 -10.48 5.43
C PRO A 97 14.69 -9.07 5.63
N TRP A 98 14.53 -8.66 6.89
CA TRP A 98 13.83 -7.42 7.25
C TRP A 98 14.44 -6.14 6.66
N GLU A 99 15.76 -6.03 6.63
CA GLU A 99 16.44 -4.86 6.06
C GLU A 99 16.15 -4.73 4.55
N ASP A 100 16.27 -5.84 3.81
CA ASP A 100 16.01 -5.87 2.37
C ASP A 100 14.55 -5.51 2.07
N LEU A 101 13.60 -6.10 2.81
CA LEU A 101 12.17 -5.83 2.62
C LEU A 101 11.84 -4.37 2.91
N ARG A 102 12.38 -3.79 3.99
CA ARG A 102 12.17 -2.38 4.34
C ARG A 102 12.78 -1.45 3.30
N TYR A 103 13.98 -1.77 2.80
CA TYR A 103 14.62 -1.02 1.74
C TYR A 103 13.81 -1.08 0.43
N LEU A 104 13.39 -2.27 0.01
CA LEU A 104 12.59 -2.47 -1.20
C LEU A 104 11.26 -1.72 -1.11
N PHE A 105 10.50 -1.90 -0.04
CA PHE A 105 9.20 -1.25 0.09
C PHE A 105 9.35 0.27 0.28
N GLY A 106 10.28 0.70 1.14
CA GLY A 106 10.41 2.08 1.58
C GLY A 106 11.20 2.98 0.65
N GLU A 107 12.35 2.54 0.13
CA GLU A 107 13.21 3.38 -0.72
C GLU A 107 12.87 3.24 -2.20
N ILE A 108 12.62 2.01 -2.64
CA ILE A 108 12.45 1.70 -4.07
C ILE A 108 10.98 1.90 -4.46
N MET A 109 10.07 1.16 -3.83
CA MET A 109 8.67 1.12 -4.27
C MET A 109 7.92 2.41 -3.91
N TYR A 110 7.80 2.73 -2.62
CA TYR A 110 7.11 3.95 -2.19
C TYR A 110 8.03 5.17 -2.27
N GLY A 111 9.30 5.01 -1.89
CA GLY A 111 10.30 6.07 -1.96
C GLY A 111 10.55 6.57 -3.38
N GLY A 112 10.36 5.74 -4.41
CA GLY A 112 10.43 6.16 -5.81
C GLY A 112 9.43 7.26 -6.19
N HIS A 113 8.31 7.38 -5.46
CA HIS A 113 7.35 8.47 -5.64
C HIS A 113 7.72 9.74 -4.85
N ILE A 114 8.52 9.60 -3.79
CA ILE A 114 8.73 10.66 -2.80
C ILE A 114 9.98 11.48 -3.15
N VAL A 115 9.75 12.73 -3.55
CA VAL A 115 10.81 13.68 -3.92
C VAL A 115 11.29 14.56 -2.77
N ASN A 116 10.48 14.74 -1.71
CA ASN A 116 10.86 15.54 -0.54
C ASN A 116 11.56 14.68 0.52
N ASP A 117 12.71 15.14 1.02
CA ASP A 117 13.53 14.37 1.98
C ASP A 117 12.86 14.16 3.35
N PHE A 118 12.09 15.14 3.83
CA PHE A 118 11.34 14.99 5.10
C PHE A 118 10.20 13.99 4.95
N ASP A 119 9.46 14.05 3.84
CA ASP A 119 8.43 13.05 3.53
C ASP A 119 9.04 11.65 3.37
N ARG A 120 10.24 11.57 2.79
CA ARG A 120 10.97 10.30 2.66
C ARG A 120 11.34 9.76 4.04
N LYS A 121 11.78 10.61 4.97
CA LYS A 121 12.03 10.22 6.38
C LYS A 121 10.77 9.71 7.07
N VAL A 122 9.61 10.35 6.84
CA VAL A 122 8.32 9.88 7.36
C VAL A 122 8.00 8.47 6.82
N CYS A 123 8.14 8.26 5.51
CA CYS A 123 7.91 6.96 4.88
C CYS A 123 8.80 5.86 5.49
N LYS A 124 10.10 6.12 5.65
CA LYS A 124 11.05 5.20 6.30
C LYS A 124 10.69 4.90 7.76
N THR A 125 10.16 5.88 8.49
CA THR A 125 9.85 5.72 9.93
C THR A 125 8.68 4.77 10.17
N TYR A 126 7.76 4.64 9.22
CA TYR A 126 6.64 3.70 9.32
C TYR A 126 7.01 2.25 8.94
N LEU A 127 8.21 2.00 8.40
CA LEU A 127 8.70 0.69 7.95
C LEU A 127 9.77 0.12 8.89
#